data_AF-A0A7C3YVW9-F1
#
_entry.id   AF-A0A7C3YVW9-F1
#
_cell.length_a   1.000
_cell.length_b   1.000
_cell.length_c   1.000
_cell.angle_alpha   90.00
_cell.angle_beta   90.00
_cell.angle_gamma   90.00
#
_symmetry.space_group_name_H-M   'P 1'
#
loop_
_entity.id
_entity.type
_entity.pdbx_description
1 polymer ?
#
loop_
_entity_poly.entity_id
_entity_poly.type
_entity_poly.pdbx_seq_one_letter_code
_entity_poly.pdbx_strand_id
1 'polypeptide(L)' 'MAIVKRYQYKVAFKAKSALEAVKGEKTVAQIASEFGVHPNQVREWKDQLLSMLPELFSDQRKKREEARD' A
#
# COMPACT_ATOMS: atom_id res chain seq x y z
N MET A 1 -0.82 14.88 -22.26
CA MET A 1 -0.98 14.45 -20.85
C MET A 1 -0.42 13.03 -20.68
N ALA A 2 0.81 12.88 -20.18
CA ALA A 2 1.45 11.57 -19.95
C ALA A 2 1.94 11.48 -18.50
N ILE A 3 0.98 11.52 -17.55
CA ILE A 3 1.28 11.47 -16.11
C ILE A 3 0.96 10.06 -15.54
N VAL A 4 0.21 9.24 -16.27
CA VAL A 4 -0.51 8.09 -15.68
C VAL A 4 0.35 6.81 -15.60
N LYS A 5 1.28 6.57 -16.52
CA LYS A 5 1.90 5.23 -16.65
C LYS A 5 3.04 4.95 -15.66
N ARG A 6 3.92 5.92 -15.38
CA ARG A 6 5.04 5.76 -14.42
C ARG A 6 4.58 5.75 -12.97
N TYR A 7 3.52 6.49 -12.65
CA TYR A 7 3.02 6.59 -11.27
C TYR A 7 2.24 5.35 -10.85
N GLN A 8 1.39 4.80 -11.73
CA GLN A 8 0.63 3.59 -11.44
C GLN A 8 1.53 2.37 -11.19
N TYR A 9 2.64 2.25 -11.93
CA TYR A 9 3.61 1.18 -11.68
C TYR A 9 4.17 1.26 -10.26
N LYS A 10 4.52 2.48 -9.79
CA LYS A 10 5.02 2.69 -8.42
C LYS A 10 3.97 2.37 -7.34
N VAL A 11 2.70 2.68 -7.59
CA VAL A 11 1.61 2.43 -6.63
C VAL A 11 1.32 0.93 -6.50
N ALA A 12 1.17 0.22 -7.63
CA ALA A 12 0.95 -1.23 -7.62
C ALA A 12 2.15 -1.98 -7.00
N PHE A 13 3.35 -1.51 -7.28
CA PHE A 13 4.59 -2.04 -6.72
C PHE A 13 4.63 -1.92 -5.20
N LYS A 14 4.34 -0.71 -4.68
CA LYS A 14 4.24 -0.43 -3.25
C LYS A 14 3.20 -1.30 -2.55
N ALA A 15 2.01 -1.44 -3.15
CA ALA A 15 0.95 -2.29 -2.61
C ALA A 15 1.38 -3.78 -2.56
N LYS A 16 2.07 -4.25 -3.60
CA LYS A 16 2.59 -5.63 -3.66
C LYS A 16 3.66 -5.88 -2.58
N SER A 17 4.63 -4.98 -2.44
CA SER A 17 5.66 -5.09 -1.38
C SER A 17 5.05 -5.07 0.02
N ALA A 18 4.06 -4.21 0.26
CA ALA A 18 3.34 -4.15 1.52
C ALA A 18 2.57 -5.46 1.80
N LEU A 19 1.89 -6.01 0.79
CA LEU A 19 1.15 -7.26 0.91
C LEU A 19 2.08 -8.43 1.26
N GLU A 20 3.22 -8.56 0.57
CA GLU A 20 4.22 -9.59 0.88
C GLU A 20 4.77 -9.43 2.31
N ALA A 21 4.93 -8.19 2.78
CA ALA A 21 5.37 -7.90 4.15
C ALA A 21 4.30 -8.18 5.23
N VAL A 22 3.02 -8.17 4.85
CA VAL A 22 1.89 -8.59 5.70
C VAL A 22 1.76 -10.11 5.74
N LYS A 23 1.93 -10.79 4.59
CA LYS A 23 1.90 -12.28 4.51
C LYS A 23 2.93 -12.94 5.41
N GLY A 24 4.10 -12.32 5.58
CA GLY A 24 5.15 -12.81 6.49
C GLY A 24 5.95 -14.02 5.96
N GLU A 25 5.73 -14.43 4.71
CA GLU A 25 6.49 -15.50 4.04
C GLU A 25 7.95 -15.11 3.78
N LYS A 26 8.21 -13.80 3.62
CA LYS A 26 9.54 -13.22 3.40
C LYS A 26 9.81 -12.16 4.45
N THR A 27 11.05 -12.07 4.90
CA THR A 27 11.49 -10.98 5.77
C THR A 27 11.46 -9.65 5.03
N VAL A 28 11.32 -8.55 5.78
CA VAL A 28 11.39 -7.18 5.25
C VAL A 28 12.66 -6.95 4.43
N ALA A 29 13.80 -7.52 4.85
CA ALA A 29 15.07 -7.41 4.14
C ALA A 29 15.09 -8.18 2.80
N GLN A 30 14.46 -9.35 2.73
CA GLN A 30 14.33 -10.10 1.48
C GLN A 30 13.40 -9.40 0.49
N ILE A 31 12.26 -8.88 0.96
CA ILE A 31 11.34 -8.08 0.14
C ILE A 31 12.05 -6.81 -0.35
N ALA A 32 12.80 -6.15 0.51
CA ALA A 32 13.62 -4.99 0.14
C ALA A 32 14.62 -5.32 -0.99
N SER A 33 15.29 -6.46 -0.89
CA SER A 33 16.24 -6.93 -1.92
C SER A 33 15.54 -7.27 -3.23
N GLU A 34 14.45 -8.05 -3.20
CA GLU A 34 13.71 -8.51 -4.38
C GLU A 34 13.06 -7.35 -5.15
N PHE A 35 12.58 -6.35 -4.42
CA PHE A 35 11.95 -5.17 -4.98
C PHE A 35 12.94 -4.00 -5.16
N GLY A 36 14.23 -4.15 -4.81
CA GLY A 36 15.24 -3.09 -4.96
C GLY A 36 14.91 -1.80 -4.20
N VAL A 37 14.28 -1.92 -3.03
CA VAL A 37 13.83 -0.81 -2.17
C VAL A 37 14.48 -0.90 -0.80
N HIS A 38 14.52 0.20 -0.07
CA HIS A 38 15.09 0.19 1.28
C HIS A 38 14.15 -0.54 2.28
N PRO A 39 14.66 -1.35 3.24
CA PRO A 39 13.82 -2.04 4.23
C PRO A 39 12.86 -1.14 5.01
N ASN A 40 13.25 0.11 5.31
CA ASN A 40 12.36 1.07 5.96
C ASN A 40 11.14 1.43 5.09
N GLN A 41 11.29 1.50 3.76
CA GLN A 41 10.17 1.78 2.86
C GLN A 41 9.16 0.62 2.89
N VAL A 42 9.64 -0.62 2.95
CA VAL A 42 8.78 -1.81 3.06
C VAL A 42 7.98 -1.78 4.37
N ARG A 43 8.60 -1.36 5.48
CA ARG A 43 7.90 -1.17 6.77
C ARG A 43 6.83 -0.08 6.67
N GLU A 44 7.19 1.10 6.17
CA GLU A 44 6.24 2.20 6.00
C GLU A 44 5.05 1.80 5.13
N TRP A 45 5.28 1.05 4.05
CA TRP A 45 4.21 0.62 3.15
C TRP A 45 3.33 -0.46 3.78
N LYS A 46 3.91 -1.34 4.59
CA LYS A 46 3.16 -2.30 5.41
C LYS A 46 2.23 -1.57 6.37
N ASP A 47 2.75 -0.59 7.11
CA ASP A 47 1.97 0.15 8.10
C ASP A 47 0.86 0.96 7.42
N GLN A 48 1.15 1.61 6.29
CA GLN A 48 0.16 2.30 5.48
C GLN A 48 -0.93 1.36 4.95
N LEU A 49 -0.57 0.17 4.46
CA LEU A 49 -1.54 -0.82 4.00
C LEU A 49 -2.47 -1.22 5.15
N LEU A 50 -1.92 -1.54 6.32
CA LEU A 50 -2.69 -1.92 7.49
C LEU A 50 -3.61 -0.78 7.99
N SER A 51 -3.17 0.48 7.92
CA SER A 51 -4.00 1.63 8.26
C SER A 51 -5.13 1.88 7.27
N MET A 52 -4.92 1.60 5.98
CA MET A 52 -5.93 1.82 4.94
C MET A 52 -6.93 0.67 4.81
N LEU A 53 -6.56 -0.55 5.19
CA LEU A 53 -7.43 -1.73 5.08
C LEU A 53 -8.78 -1.55 5.80
N PRO A 54 -8.86 -1.07 7.06
CA PRO A 54 -10.13 -0.80 7.72
C PRO A 54 -11.03 0.17 6.95
N GLU A 55 -10.44 1.18 6.30
CA GLU A 55 -11.19 2.13 5.48
C GLU A 55 -11.70 1.53 4.18
N LEU A 56 -11.00 0.54 3.60
CA LEU A 56 -11.48 -0.16 2.40
C LEU A 56 -12.70 -1.03 2.69
N PHE A 57 -12.82 -1.56 3.90
CA PHE A 57 -13.96 -2.37 4.33
C PHE A 57 -15.06 -1.55 5.00
N SER A 58 -14.81 -0.28 5.34
CA SER A 58 -15.89 0.60 5.81
C SER A 58 -16.80 0.98 4.64
N ASP A 59 -18.11 1.06 4.89
CA ASP A 59 -19.08 1.40 3.84
C ASP A 59 -18.83 2.84 3.36
N GLN A 60 -18.14 2.96 2.23
CA GLN A 60 -17.78 4.23 1.61
C GLN A 60 -19.02 5.10 1.29
N ARG A 61 -20.23 4.52 1.26
CA ARG A 61 -21.48 5.28 1.12
C ARG A 61 -21.76 6.14 2.34
N LYS A 62 -21.54 5.63 3.56
CA LYS A 62 -21.73 6.40 4.80
C LYS A 62 -20.73 7.56 4.91
N LYS A 63 -19.47 7.33 4.56
CA LYS A 63 -18.40 8.35 4.60
C LYS A 63 -18.64 9.52 3.64
N ARG A 64 -19.40 9.30 2.56
CA ARG A 64 -19.74 10.33 1.55
C ARG A 64 -21.01 11.12 1.88
N GLU A 65 -21.89 10.56 2.72
CA GLU A 65 -23.06 11.25 3.26
C GLU A 65 -22.67 12.15 4.44
N GLU A 66 -21.82 11.69 5.37
CA GLU A 66 -21.32 12.50 6.50
C GLU A 66 -20.47 13.72 6.08
N ALA A 67 -19.89 13.72 4.88
CA ALA A 67 -19.14 14.86 4.34
C ALA A 67 -20.01 15.87 3.58
N ARG A 68 -21.33 15.62 3.47
CA ARG A 68 -22.30 16.47 2.76
C ARG A 68 -23.22 17.27 3.68
N ASP A 69 -23.22 16.99 4.98
CA ASP A 69 -23.88 17.78 6.04
C ASP A 69 -22.86 18.68 6.75
#